data_AF-A0A8H4C7P7-F1
#
_entry.id   AF-A0A8H4C7P7-F1
#
_cell.length_a   1.000
_cell.length_b   1.000
_cell.length_c   1.000
_cell.angle_alpha   90.00
_cell.angle_beta   90.00
_cell.angle_gamma   90.00
#
_symmetry.space_group_name_H-M   'P 1'
#
loop_
_entity.id
_entity.type
_entity.pdbx_description
1 polymer ?
#
loop_
_entity_poly.entity_id
_entity_poly.type
_entity_poly.pdbx_seq_one_letter_code
_entity_poly.pdbx_strand_id
1 'polypeptide(L)'
;MSFRKKNVVLGQQARGTVREAGVKKQEISPAVGVRPSPLDGRFTTSTGTGSLDQLLAGHAGLPLGSSILIEESGTTDFAGVLLKYYGAEGLVQGHHVHVLGPTEAWKGELPGLGKTSSSLRGQPASVSNERMKIAWRYETLNGNKTGTARQLTVNEDASQGNANMTDSFCHQFDLSKRLQPSDIKAMTWPQSSGGADIPSPLDTFIANLSAKLRSSAPDAIHRVLVPSLLSPAIYGSSVCRPKDALQFLHRLRALLRQYSGSLTAVISISTSLYPRSSGLTRWMELLCDSALELLPLQRKVHIQPNVRSEDVVQGMLKVHSLPVYHERGGGLEGGSSQENLSFRLSSSSGLIFKPYSLPPMLDGDEGMGSNETRKKGEELDF
;
A
#
# COMPACT_ATOMS: atom_id res chain seq x y z
N MET A 1 -5.70 -65.26 14.39
CA MET A 1 -5.35 -64.90 13.00
C MET A 1 -4.67 -63.53 13.02
N SER A 2 -3.34 -63.52 13.05
CA SER A 2 -2.53 -62.28 13.08
C SER A 2 -2.03 -61.99 11.67
N PHE A 3 -2.54 -60.92 11.05
CA PHE A 3 -2.09 -60.48 9.73
C PHE A 3 -0.90 -59.53 9.90
N ARG A 4 0.32 -60.04 9.71
CA ARG A 4 1.52 -59.22 9.55
C ARG A 4 1.54 -58.60 8.14
N LYS A 5 1.45 -57.27 8.06
CA LYS A 5 1.76 -56.49 6.85
C LYS A 5 3.27 -56.58 6.57
N LYS A 6 3.67 -57.22 5.47
CA LYS A 6 5.03 -57.12 4.91
C LYS A 6 5.07 -55.90 4.00
N ASN A 7 5.86 -54.88 4.36
CA ASN A 7 6.22 -53.82 3.42
C ASN A 7 7.31 -54.37 2.49
N VAL A 8 6.97 -54.56 1.21
CA VAL A 8 7.94 -54.83 0.15
C VAL A 8 8.45 -53.48 -0.34
N VAL A 9 9.72 -53.18 -0.07
CA VAL A 9 10.43 -52.05 -0.69
C VAL A 9 10.95 -52.53 -2.03
N LEU A 10 10.42 -52.00 -3.13
CA LEU A 10 10.96 -52.22 -4.47
C LEU A 10 12.26 -51.41 -4.59
N GLY A 11 13.40 -52.10 -4.46
CA GLY A 11 14.71 -51.53 -4.74
C GLY A 11 14.89 -51.32 -6.24
N GLN A 12 15.18 -50.09 -6.64
CA GLN A 12 15.53 -49.76 -8.01
C GLN A 12 16.99 -50.18 -8.26
N GLN A 13 17.18 -51.20 -9.09
CA GLN A 13 18.50 -51.73 -9.43
C GLN A 13 19.31 -50.71 -10.24
N ALA A 14 20.57 -50.55 -9.84
CA ALA A 14 21.59 -49.78 -10.54
C ALA A 14 21.90 -50.39 -11.91
N ARG A 15 21.79 -49.58 -12.97
CA ARG A 15 22.50 -49.83 -14.23
C ARG A 15 22.65 -48.53 -15.04
N GLY A 16 23.90 -48.18 -15.35
CA GLY A 16 24.24 -47.25 -16.42
C GLY A 16 24.66 -45.85 -15.95
N THR A 17 25.97 -45.61 -15.93
CA THR A 17 26.57 -44.29 -15.86
C THR A 17 26.20 -43.47 -17.09
N VAL A 18 25.20 -42.60 -16.96
CA VAL A 18 25.10 -41.37 -17.74
C VAL A 18 25.19 -40.24 -16.74
N ARG A 19 26.25 -39.44 -16.82
CA ARG A 19 26.38 -38.18 -16.10
C ARG A 19 25.33 -37.23 -16.67
N GLU A 20 24.10 -37.32 -16.19
CA GLU A 20 23.18 -36.19 -16.29
C GLU A 20 23.79 -35.08 -15.46
N ALA A 21 24.31 -34.06 -16.15
CA ALA A 21 24.66 -32.80 -15.54
C ALA A 21 23.42 -32.33 -14.78
N GLY A 22 23.49 -32.40 -13.45
CA GLY A 22 22.45 -31.86 -12.60
C GLY A 22 22.22 -30.41 -13.03
N VAL A 23 21.07 -30.18 -13.66
CA VAL A 23 20.53 -28.83 -13.83
C VAL A 23 20.39 -28.34 -12.40
N LYS A 24 21.36 -27.54 -11.94
CA LYS A 24 21.22 -26.78 -10.71
C LYS A 24 19.91 -26.06 -10.88
N LYS A 25 18.92 -26.40 -10.07
CA LYS A 25 17.70 -25.62 -9.92
C LYS A 25 18.20 -24.25 -9.46
N GLN A 26 18.46 -23.35 -10.42
CA GLN A 26 18.74 -21.96 -10.12
C GLN A 26 17.50 -21.48 -9.38
N GLU A 27 17.61 -21.36 -8.07
CA GLU A 27 16.66 -20.59 -7.30
C GLU A 27 16.77 -19.17 -7.86
N ILE A 28 15.88 -18.85 -8.81
CA ILE A 28 15.75 -17.50 -9.34
C ILE A 28 15.25 -16.69 -8.16
N SER A 29 16.18 -16.03 -7.47
CA SER A 29 15.84 -15.04 -6.45
C SER A 29 14.94 -14.00 -7.12
N PRO A 30 13.79 -13.67 -6.54
CA PRO A 30 12.93 -12.64 -7.11
C PRO A 30 13.69 -11.32 -7.23
N ALA A 31 13.28 -10.47 -8.17
CA ALA A 31 13.82 -9.12 -8.29
C ALA A 31 13.70 -8.37 -6.94
N VAL A 32 14.61 -7.42 -6.69
CA VAL A 32 14.59 -6.59 -5.47
C VAL A 32 13.21 -5.96 -5.32
N GLY A 33 12.64 -5.96 -4.11
CA GLY A 33 11.31 -5.40 -3.87
C GLY A 33 10.13 -6.25 -4.35
N VAL A 34 10.38 -7.43 -4.93
CA VAL A 34 9.37 -8.41 -5.33
C VAL A 34 9.38 -9.60 -4.38
N ARG A 35 8.18 -10.03 -3.94
CA ARG A 35 8.03 -11.25 -3.14
C ARG A 35 6.83 -12.08 -3.59
N PRO A 36 6.86 -13.41 -3.41
CA PRO A 36 5.69 -14.24 -3.62
C PRO A 36 4.60 -13.89 -2.61
N SER A 37 3.37 -13.82 -3.10
CA SER A 37 2.17 -13.60 -2.30
C SER A 37 1.99 -14.74 -1.30
N PRO A 38 1.65 -14.47 -0.03
CA PRO A 38 1.38 -15.52 0.94
C PRO A 38 0.05 -16.26 0.66
N LEU A 39 -0.83 -15.70 -0.18
CA LEU A 39 -2.11 -16.32 -0.53
C LEU A 39 -1.97 -17.38 -1.62
N ASP A 40 -1.32 -17.05 -2.74
CA ASP A 40 -1.27 -17.91 -3.92
C ASP A 40 0.11 -17.97 -4.63
N GLY A 41 1.16 -17.41 -4.01
CA GLY A 41 2.54 -17.48 -4.51
C GLY A 41 2.85 -16.55 -5.69
N ARG A 42 1.87 -15.81 -6.23
CA ARG A 42 2.11 -14.85 -7.32
C ARG A 42 3.01 -13.72 -6.87
N PHE A 43 3.86 -13.21 -7.76
CA PHE A 43 4.75 -12.11 -7.42
C PHE A 43 3.98 -10.82 -7.15
N THR A 44 4.38 -10.14 -6.08
CA THR A 44 3.80 -8.90 -5.58
C THR A 44 4.89 -7.88 -5.30
N THR A 45 4.54 -6.60 -5.37
CA THR A 45 5.42 -5.48 -5.09
C THR A 45 4.74 -4.54 -4.10
N SER A 46 5.50 -3.86 -3.23
CA SER A 46 4.90 -2.96 -2.24
C SER A 46 4.32 -1.70 -2.89
N THR A 47 3.20 -1.20 -2.36
CA THR A 47 2.63 0.09 -2.72
C THR A 47 3.39 1.28 -2.13
N GLY A 48 4.43 1.06 -1.32
CA GLY A 48 5.10 2.09 -0.52
C GLY A 48 4.29 2.52 0.70
N THR A 49 3.17 1.86 0.97
CA THR A 49 2.31 2.09 2.13
C THR A 49 1.94 0.74 2.73
N GLY A 50 2.66 0.31 3.77
CA GLY A 50 2.51 -1.05 4.31
C GLY A 50 1.09 -1.39 4.81
N SER A 51 0.34 -0.39 5.29
CA SER A 51 -1.08 -0.58 5.65
C SER A 51 -1.97 -0.85 4.43
N LEU A 52 -1.67 -0.26 3.28
CA LEU A 52 -2.37 -0.54 2.03
C LEU A 52 -1.99 -1.93 1.48
N ASP A 53 -0.71 -2.31 1.56
CA ASP A 53 -0.26 -3.65 1.15
C ASP A 53 -1.04 -4.76 1.85
N GLN A 54 -1.32 -4.59 3.14
CA GLN A 54 -2.11 -5.54 3.94
C GLN A 54 -3.57 -5.65 3.49
N LEU A 55 -4.14 -4.59 2.91
CA LEU A 55 -5.54 -4.55 2.46
C LEU A 55 -5.78 -5.24 1.11
N LEU A 56 -4.71 -5.55 0.36
CA LEU A 56 -4.80 -6.10 -0.99
C LEU A 56 -5.13 -7.61 -1.01
N ALA A 57 -6.32 -7.96 -0.51
CA ALA A 57 -6.90 -9.32 -0.52
C ALA A 57 -5.96 -10.42 0.04
N GLY A 58 -5.16 -10.10 1.06
CA GLY A 58 -4.18 -11.03 1.63
C GLY A 58 -2.96 -11.28 0.76
N HIS A 59 -2.80 -10.58 -0.38
CA HIS A 59 -1.57 -10.65 -1.16
C HIS A 59 -0.39 -9.93 -0.50
N ALA A 60 -0.65 -9.10 0.51
CA ALA A 60 0.36 -8.34 1.25
C ALA A 60 1.25 -7.49 0.32
N GLY A 61 0.65 -6.86 -0.68
CA GLY A 61 1.33 -6.16 -1.77
C GLY A 61 0.48 -6.15 -3.03
N LEU A 62 0.83 -5.31 -4.00
CA LEU A 62 0.17 -5.25 -5.30
C LEU A 62 0.69 -6.39 -6.19
N PRO A 63 -0.17 -7.33 -6.63
CA PRO A 63 0.25 -8.37 -7.56
C PRO A 63 0.73 -7.79 -8.88
N LEU A 64 1.82 -8.35 -9.42
CA LEU A 64 2.32 -7.96 -10.74
C LEU A 64 1.25 -8.25 -11.81
N GLY A 65 1.24 -7.41 -12.85
CA GLY A 65 0.22 -7.41 -13.89
C GLY A 65 -1.12 -6.81 -13.48
N SER A 66 -1.19 -6.11 -12.34
CA SER A 66 -2.42 -5.53 -11.80
C SER A 66 -2.36 -4.01 -11.67
N SER A 67 -3.53 -3.39 -11.59
CA SER A 67 -3.75 -1.94 -11.48
C SER A 67 -4.66 -1.56 -10.33
N ILE A 68 -4.39 -0.41 -9.71
CA ILE A 68 -5.24 0.20 -8.68
C ILE A 68 -5.76 1.55 -9.19
N LEU A 69 -7.07 1.75 -9.14
CA LEU A 69 -7.73 3.05 -9.27
C LEU A 69 -8.03 3.61 -7.87
N ILE A 70 -7.52 4.81 -7.59
CA ILE A 70 -7.75 5.53 -6.34
C ILE A 70 -8.64 6.73 -6.63
N GLU A 71 -9.83 6.70 -6.08
CA GLU A 71 -10.85 7.72 -6.20
C GLU A 71 -10.81 8.60 -4.96
N GLU A 72 -10.80 9.92 -5.12
CA GLU A 72 -10.82 10.84 -3.97
C GLU A 72 -11.92 11.88 -4.10
N SER A 73 -12.73 12.00 -3.05
CA SER A 73 -13.76 13.02 -2.95
C SER A 73 -13.20 14.29 -2.30
N GLY A 74 -13.66 15.45 -2.76
CA GLY A 74 -13.31 16.75 -2.21
C GLY A 74 -12.13 17.41 -2.94
N THR A 75 -11.47 18.33 -2.24
CA THR A 75 -10.40 19.17 -2.79
C THR A 75 -9.02 18.86 -2.20
N THR A 76 -8.90 17.79 -1.43
CA THR A 76 -7.63 17.32 -0.88
C THR A 76 -6.88 16.45 -1.91
N ASP A 77 -5.63 16.12 -1.61
CA ASP A 77 -4.77 15.30 -2.48
C ASP A 77 -4.11 14.14 -1.69
N PHE A 78 -4.91 13.37 -0.95
CA PHE A 78 -4.41 12.18 -0.26
C PHE A 78 -4.02 11.07 -1.24
N ALA A 79 -4.74 10.95 -2.35
CA ALA A 79 -4.42 10.04 -3.44
C ALA A 79 -3.07 10.40 -4.08
N GLY A 80 -2.78 11.69 -4.30
CA GLY A 80 -1.47 12.12 -4.78
C GLY A 80 -0.33 11.72 -3.85
N VAL A 81 -0.55 11.76 -2.53
CA VAL A 81 0.42 11.26 -1.54
C VAL A 81 0.65 9.75 -1.67
N LEU A 82 -0.39 8.94 -1.87
CA LEU A 82 -0.24 7.49 -2.13
C LEU A 82 0.59 7.21 -3.38
N LEU A 83 0.33 7.94 -4.47
CA LEU A 83 1.11 7.79 -5.70
C LEU A 83 2.57 8.21 -5.49
N LYS A 84 2.83 9.26 -4.71
CA LYS A 84 4.20 9.66 -4.35
C LYS A 84 4.92 8.56 -3.55
N TYR A 85 4.27 7.92 -2.59
CA TYR A 85 4.85 6.76 -1.89
C TYR A 85 5.13 5.60 -2.83
N TYR A 86 4.19 5.27 -3.72
CA TYR A 86 4.35 4.19 -4.69
C TYR A 86 5.51 4.44 -5.66
N GLY A 87 5.70 5.70 -6.08
CA GLY A 87 6.83 6.13 -6.91
C GLY A 87 8.15 6.09 -6.15
N ALA A 88 8.18 6.62 -4.92
CA ALA A 88 9.37 6.60 -4.07
C ALA A 88 9.84 5.17 -3.74
N GLU A 89 8.91 4.27 -3.40
CA GLU A 89 9.21 2.84 -3.19
C GLU A 89 9.81 2.20 -4.45
N GLY A 90 9.26 2.52 -5.62
CA GLY A 90 9.82 2.08 -6.90
C GLY A 90 11.27 2.51 -7.08
N LEU A 91 11.58 3.78 -6.85
CA LEU A 91 12.94 4.31 -7.03
C LEU A 91 13.94 3.72 -6.03
N VAL A 92 13.55 3.58 -4.76
CA VAL A 92 14.41 2.97 -3.72
C VAL A 92 14.72 1.51 -4.05
N GLN A 93 13.75 0.77 -4.61
CA GLN A 93 13.92 -0.62 -5.04
C GLN A 93 14.64 -0.76 -6.39
N GLY A 94 14.99 0.34 -7.07
CA GLY A 94 15.62 0.31 -8.39
C GLY A 94 14.68 -0.03 -9.54
N HIS A 95 13.37 0.07 -9.33
CA HIS A 95 12.35 -0.16 -10.35
C HIS A 95 12.26 1.01 -11.34
N HIS A 96 11.80 0.72 -12.56
CA HIS A 96 11.51 1.73 -13.56
C HIS A 96 10.16 2.39 -13.28
N VAL A 97 10.20 3.67 -12.88
CA VAL A 97 9.02 4.46 -12.55
C VAL A 97 8.63 5.33 -13.75
N HIS A 98 7.40 5.15 -14.23
CA HIS A 98 6.84 5.90 -15.35
C HIS A 98 5.67 6.76 -14.90
N VAL A 99 5.75 8.07 -15.13
CA VAL A 99 4.75 9.02 -14.62
C VAL A 99 4.09 9.78 -15.77
N LEU A 100 2.78 9.67 -15.89
CA LEU A 100 1.98 10.38 -16.89
C LEU A 100 1.33 11.63 -16.27
N GLY A 101 1.52 12.80 -16.88
CA GLY A 101 0.81 14.04 -16.53
C GLY A 101 1.68 15.11 -15.86
N PRO A 102 2.15 14.90 -14.62
CA PRO A 102 2.90 15.90 -13.86
C PRO A 102 4.17 16.41 -14.54
N THR A 103 4.55 17.62 -14.14
CA THR A 103 5.81 18.25 -14.52
C THR A 103 6.99 17.65 -13.74
N GLU A 104 8.21 18.02 -14.12
CA GLU A 104 9.45 17.64 -13.41
C GLU A 104 9.42 18.00 -11.92
N ALA A 105 8.69 19.05 -11.53
CA ALA A 105 8.58 19.47 -10.12
C ALA A 105 8.01 18.36 -9.22
N TRP A 106 7.10 17.54 -9.74
CA TRP A 106 6.49 16.43 -9.02
C TRP A 106 7.53 15.40 -8.55
N LYS A 107 8.61 15.20 -9.31
CA LYS A 107 9.72 14.32 -8.93
C LYS A 107 10.40 14.79 -7.65
N GLY A 108 10.60 16.12 -7.52
CA GLY A 108 11.19 16.73 -6.34
C GLY A 108 10.31 16.66 -5.08
N GLU A 109 9.06 16.26 -5.22
CA GLU A 109 8.11 16.08 -4.10
C GLU A 109 8.09 14.66 -3.52
N LEU A 110 8.85 13.72 -4.12
CA LEU A 110 8.88 12.33 -3.66
C LEU A 110 9.47 12.23 -2.25
N PRO A 111 8.79 11.53 -1.32
CA PRO A 111 9.19 11.48 0.08
C PRO A 111 10.49 10.70 0.27
N GLY A 112 11.34 11.20 1.16
CA GLY A 112 12.60 10.54 1.53
C GLY A 112 12.42 9.42 2.56
N LEU A 113 13.44 8.59 2.73
CA LEU A 113 13.42 7.52 3.73
C LEU A 113 13.33 8.07 5.16
N GLY A 114 12.38 7.51 5.92
CA GLY A 114 12.22 7.75 7.34
C GLY A 114 13.35 7.11 8.15
N LYS A 115 13.49 7.53 9.41
CA LYS A 115 14.40 6.84 10.33
C LYS A 115 13.76 5.50 10.70
N THR A 116 14.47 4.40 10.48
CA THR A 116 14.05 3.08 10.97
C THR A 116 13.91 3.15 12.49
N SER A 117 12.81 2.61 13.03
CA SER A 117 12.52 2.59 14.47
C SER A 117 13.56 1.82 15.30
N SER A 118 14.57 1.19 14.68
CA SER A 118 15.75 0.65 15.34
C SER A 118 16.73 1.72 15.84
N SER A 119 16.66 2.95 15.32
CA SER A 119 17.56 4.05 15.71
C SER A 119 17.11 4.87 16.93
N LEU A 120 15.96 4.53 17.54
CA LEU A 120 15.49 5.12 18.80
C LEU A 120 15.90 4.32 20.05
N ARG A 121 16.64 3.21 19.90
CA ARG A 121 17.22 2.44 21.03
C ARG A 121 18.68 2.81 21.33
N GLY A 122 19.07 4.05 21.05
CA GLY A 122 20.40 4.59 21.31
C GLY A 122 20.38 5.71 22.35
N GLN A 123 19.78 5.48 23.51
CA GLN A 123 19.97 6.32 24.69
C GLN A 123 20.39 5.40 25.85
N PRO A 124 21.56 5.60 26.48
CA PRO A 124 22.00 4.75 27.58
C PRO A 124 21.22 5.14 28.84
N ALA A 125 20.10 4.45 29.09
CA ALA A 125 19.49 4.43 30.40
C ALA A 125 20.36 3.52 31.30
N SER A 126 21.30 4.13 32.00
CA SER A 126 21.82 3.55 33.22
C SER A 126 20.69 3.50 34.27
N VAL A 127 20.82 2.55 35.18
CA VAL A 127 20.08 2.36 36.44
C VAL A 127 19.00 1.25 36.43
N SER A 128 19.40 0.18 37.13
CA SER A 128 18.67 -0.89 37.82
C SER A 128 17.77 -1.84 37.01
N ASN A 129 18.40 -2.94 36.61
CA ASN A 129 17.80 -4.28 36.65
C ASN A 129 17.03 -4.47 37.97
N GLU A 130 15.73 -4.79 37.87
CA GLU A 130 15.03 -5.83 38.65
C GLU A 130 13.51 -5.58 38.72
N ARG A 131 12.83 -5.30 37.58
CA ARG A 131 11.36 -5.39 37.52
C ARG A 131 10.89 -5.90 36.14
N MET A 132 10.01 -6.91 36.21
CA MET A 132 9.17 -7.46 35.13
C MET A 132 9.80 -8.46 34.14
N LYS A 133 10.23 -9.63 34.65
CA LYS A 133 10.38 -10.87 33.83
C LYS A 133 9.04 -11.53 33.46
N ILE A 134 7.91 -10.98 33.91
CA ILE A 134 6.57 -11.57 33.67
C ILE A 134 5.90 -11.01 32.40
N ALA A 135 6.18 -9.77 32.00
CA ALA A 135 5.57 -9.17 30.80
C ALA A 135 5.99 -9.89 29.50
N TRP A 136 7.19 -10.47 29.46
CA TRP A 136 7.68 -11.18 28.28
C TRP A 136 6.99 -12.54 28.03
N ARG A 137 6.43 -13.15 29.09
CA ARG A 137 5.76 -14.46 28.98
C ARG A 137 4.30 -14.38 28.51
N TYR A 138 3.66 -13.22 28.54
CA TYR A 138 2.29 -13.05 28.02
C TYR A 138 2.25 -12.48 26.60
N GLU A 139 3.31 -11.79 26.14
CA GLU A 139 3.39 -11.36 24.73
C GLU A 139 3.46 -12.55 23.77
N THR A 140 4.01 -13.68 24.22
CA THR A 140 4.03 -14.95 23.46
C THR A 140 2.75 -15.79 23.61
N LEU A 141 1.80 -15.40 24.46
CA LEU A 141 0.55 -16.15 24.71
C LEU A 141 -0.71 -15.47 24.17
N ASN A 142 -0.65 -14.17 23.85
CA ASN A 142 -1.77 -13.43 23.27
C ASN A 142 -1.81 -13.44 21.72
N GLY A 143 -0.90 -14.18 21.08
CA GLY A 143 -0.83 -14.31 19.61
C GLY A 143 -1.75 -15.37 18.98
N ASN A 144 -2.63 -16.04 19.73
CA ASN A 144 -3.33 -17.23 19.23
C ASN A 144 -4.86 -17.23 19.43
N LYS A 145 -5.56 -16.21 18.91
CA LYS A 145 -6.95 -16.25 18.38
C LYS A 145 -7.06 -15.06 17.42
N THR A 146 -6.82 -15.16 16.12
CA THR A 146 -7.57 -15.85 15.07
C THR A 146 -6.64 -16.04 13.86
N GLY A 147 -6.78 -17.17 13.16
CA GLY A 147 -5.77 -17.66 12.20
C GLY A 147 -5.36 -16.70 11.08
N THR A 148 -4.08 -16.38 11.03
CA THR A 148 -3.38 -15.91 9.82
C THR A 148 -1.88 -16.24 9.91
N ALA A 149 -1.39 -16.85 8.83
CA ALA A 149 0.00 -17.04 8.40
C ALA A 149 1.16 -17.02 9.42
N ARG A 150 1.73 -18.21 9.58
CA ARG A 150 3.05 -18.53 10.16
C ARG A 150 4.16 -17.72 9.46
N GLN A 151 4.62 -16.64 10.09
CA GLN A 151 5.89 -16.00 9.71
C GLN A 151 7.03 -16.92 10.17
N LEU A 152 7.65 -17.63 9.23
CA LEU A 152 8.89 -18.35 9.45
C LEU A 152 10.00 -17.31 9.67
N THR A 153 10.30 -17.01 10.93
CA THR A 153 11.52 -16.31 11.32
C THR A 153 12.68 -17.29 11.13
N VAL A 154 13.46 -17.09 10.07
CA VAL A 154 14.80 -17.68 9.97
C VAL A 154 15.69 -16.93 10.96
N ASN A 155 16.40 -17.67 11.78
CA ASN A 155 17.36 -17.16 12.76
C ASN A 155 18.45 -16.34 12.05
N GLU A 156 18.50 -15.03 12.27
CA GLU A 156 19.70 -14.24 11.99
C GLU A 156 20.61 -14.29 13.20
N ASP A 157 21.62 -15.14 13.09
CA ASP A 157 22.75 -15.17 14.00
C ASP A 157 23.61 -13.92 13.76
N ALA A 158 24.05 -13.32 14.85
CA ALA A 158 24.66 -12.00 14.87
C ALA A 158 25.99 -11.96 14.10
N SER A 159 26.07 -11.09 13.10
CA SER A 159 27.35 -10.52 12.66
C SER A 159 27.15 -9.04 12.31
N GLN A 160 27.93 -8.19 12.99
CA GLN A 160 27.98 -6.75 12.78
C GLN A 160 28.41 -6.45 11.34
N GLY A 161 27.47 -5.98 10.52
CA GLY A 161 27.73 -5.49 9.17
C GLY A 161 26.55 -4.63 8.70
N ASN A 162 26.82 -3.52 8.04
CA ASN A 162 25.84 -2.56 7.52
C ASN A 162 24.57 -3.26 6.97
N ALA A 163 23.43 -3.06 7.63
CA ALA A 163 22.13 -3.46 7.09
C ALA A 163 21.89 -2.69 5.79
N ASN A 164 22.03 -3.37 4.66
CA ASN A 164 21.84 -2.80 3.34
C ASN A 164 20.39 -2.29 3.20
N MET A 165 20.25 -1.05 2.74
CA MET A 165 18.99 -0.36 2.44
C MET A 165 18.05 -1.12 1.47
N THR A 166 18.51 -2.21 0.85
CA THR A 166 17.82 -2.94 -0.22
C THR A 166 16.98 -4.11 0.25
N ASP A 167 16.96 -4.42 1.54
CA ASP A 167 16.36 -5.68 2.05
C ASP A 167 14.92 -5.54 2.56
N SER A 168 14.42 -4.29 2.67
CA SER A 168 13.03 -4.06 3.12
C SER A 168 12.05 -4.15 1.95
N PHE A 169 11.01 -4.97 2.09
CA PHE A 169 9.93 -5.09 1.08
C PHE A 169 9.11 -3.80 0.93
N CYS A 170 8.86 -3.10 2.04
CA CYS A 170 8.17 -1.81 2.09
C CYS A 170 8.99 -0.90 3.00
N HIS A 171 9.44 0.23 2.47
CA HIS A 171 10.20 1.19 3.25
C HIS A 171 9.27 2.12 4.02
N GLN A 172 9.76 2.65 5.14
CA GLN A 172 9.09 3.73 5.84
C GLN A 172 9.56 5.05 5.27
N PHE A 173 8.62 5.87 4.79
CA PHE A 173 8.88 7.17 4.21
C PHE A 173 8.46 8.31 5.15
N ASP A 174 9.19 9.42 5.08
CA ASP A 174 8.97 10.63 5.87
C ASP A 174 8.69 11.81 4.95
N LEU A 175 7.49 12.42 5.08
CA LEU A 175 7.05 13.54 4.26
C LEU A 175 7.76 14.85 4.58
N SER A 176 8.49 14.92 5.71
CA SER A 176 9.37 16.07 5.99
C SER A 176 10.66 16.03 5.17
N LYS A 177 10.97 14.88 4.55
CA LYS A 177 12.17 14.68 3.74
C LYS A 177 11.84 14.47 2.26
N ARG A 178 12.85 14.59 1.41
CA ARG A 178 12.76 14.30 -0.02
C ARG A 178 13.83 13.32 -0.44
N LEU A 179 13.56 12.55 -1.50
CA LEU A 179 14.58 11.75 -2.16
C LEU A 179 15.66 12.65 -2.76
N GLN A 180 16.90 12.16 -2.76
CA GLN A 180 18.01 12.89 -3.36
C GLN A 180 17.83 12.94 -4.88
N PRO A 181 18.11 14.08 -5.54
CA PRO A 181 17.94 14.21 -6.99
C PRO A 181 18.70 13.15 -7.81
N SER A 182 19.84 12.66 -7.31
CA SER A 182 20.64 11.59 -7.94
C SER A 182 19.90 10.25 -8.07
N ASP A 183 18.98 9.99 -7.13
CA ASP A 183 18.29 8.72 -7.00
C ASP A 183 16.97 8.72 -7.80
N ILE A 184 16.55 9.91 -8.27
CA ILE A 184 15.31 10.07 -9.01
C ILE A 184 15.55 9.83 -10.50
N LYS A 185 15.51 8.55 -10.87
CA LYS A 185 15.51 8.09 -12.28
C LYS A 185 14.09 7.84 -12.80
N ALA A 186 13.10 8.58 -12.28
CA ALA A 186 11.73 8.51 -12.77
C ALA A 186 11.64 9.19 -14.14
N MET A 187 10.96 8.54 -15.07
CA MET A 187 10.68 9.13 -16.37
C MET A 187 9.28 9.75 -16.30
N THR A 188 9.15 10.94 -16.88
CA THR A 188 7.95 11.78 -16.83
C THR A 188 7.57 12.14 -18.25
N TRP A 189 6.27 12.08 -18.50
CA TRP A 189 5.71 12.39 -19.81
C TRP A 189 4.79 13.60 -19.62
N PRO A 190 5.37 14.82 -19.67
CA PRO A 190 4.59 16.03 -19.59
C PRO A 190 3.62 16.08 -20.77
N GLN A 191 2.46 16.70 -20.54
CA GLN A 191 1.50 16.90 -21.60
C GLN A 191 2.02 17.94 -22.58
N SER A 192 2.16 17.57 -23.85
CA SER A 192 2.37 18.55 -24.91
C SER A 192 1.03 19.19 -25.28
N SER A 193 0.91 20.50 -25.09
CA SER A 193 -0.21 21.28 -25.62
C SER A 193 -0.07 21.38 -27.14
N GLY A 194 -0.66 20.42 -27.84
CA GLY A 194 -0.56 20.30 -29.29
C GLY A 194 -1.86 20.61 -30.04
N GLY A 195 -1.73 21.24 -31.21
CA GLY A 195 -2.82 21.41 -32.19
C GLY A 195 -3.26 20.08 -32.84
N ALA A 196 -4.19 20.16 -33.79
CA ALA A 196 -4.95 19.03 -34.34
C ALA A 196 -4.12 17.86 -34.93
N ASP A 197 -2.88 18.10 -35.36
CA ASP A 197 -2.01 17.10 -36.00
C ASP A 197 -1.06 16.38 -35.04
N ILE A 198 -1.11 16.69 -33.74
CA ILE A 198 -0.21 16.10 -32.74
C ILE A 198 -0.84 14.84 -32.15
N PRO A 199 -0.10 13.70 -32.11
CA PRO A 199 -0.62 12.46 -31.54
C PRO A 199 -1.04 12.65 -30.09
N SER A 200 -2.11 11.95 -29.69
CA SER A 200 -2.63 12.01 -28.32
C SER A 200 -1.50 11.76 -27.31
N PRO A 201 -1.34 12.61 -26.28
CA PRO A 201 -0.32 12.40 -25.25
C PRO A 201 -0.46 11.03 -24.57
N LEU A 202 -1.70 10.53 -24.43
CA LEU A 202 -1.99 9.21 -23.88
C LEU A 202 -1.48 8.08 -24.77
N ASP A 203 -1.67 8.20 -26.09
CA ASP A 203 -1.18 7.21 -27.05
C ASP A 203 0.34 7.22 -27.14
N THR A 204 0.94 8.39 -27.11
CA THR A 204 2.40 8.56 -27.07
C THR A 204 3.00 7.93 -25.82
N PHE A 205 2.35 8.11 -24.65
CA PHE A 205 2.75 7.45 -23.42
C PHE A 205 2.67 5.92 -23.53
N ILE A 206 1.57 5.36 -24.05
CA ILE A 206 1.42 3.92 -24.26
C ILE A 206 2.49 3.39 -25.21
N ALA A 207 2.78 4.09 -26.31
CA ALA A 207 3.82 3.70 -27.27
C ALA A 207 5.20 3.68 -26.61
N ASN A 208 5.56 4.72 -25.86
CA ASN A 208 6.84 4.81 -25.15
C ASN A 208 6.97 3.75 -24.05
N LEU A 209 5.91 3.54 -23.25
CA LEU A 209 5.87 2.49 -22.24
C LEU A 209 6.10 1.11 -22.87
N SER A 210 5.40 0.82 -23.97
CA SER A 210 5.55 -0.44 -24.69
C SER A 210 6.96 -0.64 -25.25
N ALA A 211 7.60 0.43 -25.74
CA ALA A 211 8.96 0.37 -26.26
C ALA A 211 9.95 0.11 -25.12
N LYS A 212 9.77 0.78 -23.98
CA LYS A 212 10.64 0.59 -22.82
C LYS A 212 10.53 -0.82 -22.26
N LEU A 213 9.31 -1.34 -22.11
CA LEU A 213 9.04 -2.71 -21.66
C LEU A 213 9.70 -3.76 -22.57
N ARG A 214 9.68 -3.55 -23.90
CA ARG A 214 10.35 -4.44 -24.86
C ARG A 214 11.88 -4.39 -24.78
N SER A 215 12.44 -3.23 -24.45
CA SER A 215 13.90 -3.03 -24.36
C SER A 215 14.51 -3.39 -23.00
N SER A 216 13.69 -3.52 -21.96
CA SER A 216 14.13 -3.80 -20.60
C SER A 216 14.47 -5.28 -20.40
N ALA A 217 15.31 -5.55 -19.39
CA ALA A 217 15.61 -6.91 -18.99
C ALA A 217 14.35 -7.63 -18.44
N PRO A 218 14.24 -8.97 -18.56
CA PRO A 218 13.04 -9.71 -18.14
C PRO A 218 12.71 -9.61 -16.64
N ASP A 219 13.71 -9.34 -15.81
CA ASP A 219 13.62 -9.17 -14.35
C ASP A 219 13.36 -7.72 -13.94
N ALA A 220 13.39 -6.77 -14.88
CA ALA A 220 13.18 -5.36 -14.60
C ALA A 220 11.71 -5.07 -14.32
N ILE A 221 11.42 -4.52 -13.13
CA ILE A 221 10.06 -4.17 -12.72
C ILE A 221 9.74 -2.73 -13.13
N HIS A 222 8.52 -2.54 -13.62
CA HIS A 222 7.97 -1.29 -14.10
C HIS A 222 6.73 -0.89 -13.32
N ARG A 223 6.69 0.37 -12.88
CA ARG A 223 5.59 0.97 -12.12
C ARG A 223 5.05 2.16 -12.89
N VAL A 224 3.77 2.13 -13.23
CA VAL A 224 3.07 3.21 -13.92
C VAL A 224 2.28 4.04 -12.92
N LEU A 225 2.45 5.35 -12.97
CA LEU A 225 1.79 6.31 -12.11
C LEU A 225 1.03 7.31 -12.96
N VAL A 226 -0.27 7.44 -12.68
CA VAL A 226 -1.14 8.39 -13.36
C VAL A 226 -1.87 9.21 -12.30
N PRO A 227 -1.22 10.25 -11.73
CA PRO A 227 -1.87 11.11 -10.76
C PRO A 227 -2.92 11.99 -11.39
N SER A 228 -4.04 12.07 -10.69
CA SER A 228 -5.17 12.98 -10.93
C SER A 228 -5.61 12.98 -12.39
N LEU A 229 -5.79 11.78 -12.96
CA LEU A 229 -6.24 11.55 -14.32
C LEU A 229 -7.48 12.41 -14.62
N LEU A 230 -7.46 13.07 -15.79
CA LEU A 230 -8.48 14.02 -16.25
C LEU A 230 -8.55 15.35 -15.47
N SER A 231 -7.64 15.62 -14.53
CA SER A 231 -7.56 16.93 -13.89
C SER A 231 -7.24 18.03 -14.91
N PRO A 232 -8.09 19.05 -15.06
CA PRO A 232 -7.84 20.17 -15.98
C PRO A 232 -6.58 20.98 -15.65
N ALA A 233 -6.03 20.84 -14.43
CA ALA A 233 -4.78 21.49 -14.02
C ALA A 233 -3.53 20.82 -14.62
N ILE A 234 -3.63 19.55 -15.00
CA ILE A 234 -2.52 18.73 -15.50
C ILE A 234 -2.73 18.36 -16.97
N TYR A 235 -3.98 18.07 -17.35
CA TYR A 235 -4.35 17.52 -18.64
C TYR A 235 -5.06 18.57 -19.51
N GLY A 236 -4.67 18.62 -20.79
CA GLY A 236 -5.35 19.44 -21.79
C GLY A 236 -6.74 18.90 -22.15
N SER A 237 -7.55 19.74 -22.80
CA SER A 237 -8.94 19.41 -23.19
C SER A 237 -9.09 18.17 -24.07
N SER A 238 -8.05 17.82 -24.85
CA SER A 238 -8.03 16.60 -25.66
C SER A 238 -8.06 15.32 -24.81
N VAL A 239 -7.37 15.33 -23.66
CA VAL A 239 -7.26 14.16 -22.76
C VAL A 239 -8.51 13.99 -21.88
N CYS A 240 -9.26 15.07 -21.64
CA CYS A 240 -10.49 15.03 -20.85
C CYS A 240 -11.69 14.40 -21.59
N ARG A 241 -11.52 13.93 -22.84
CA ARG A 241 -12.58 13.24 -23.58
C ARG A 241 -12.74 11.79 -23.07
N PRO A 242 -13.97 11.35 -22.72
CA PRO A 242 -14.23 10.00 -22.22
C PRO A 242 -13.65 8.89 -23.11
N LYS A 243 -13.76 9.03 -24.44
CA LYS A 243 -13.23 8.07 -25.42
C LYS A 243 -11.74 7.84 -25.25
N ASP A 244 -10.96 8.91 -25.13
CA ASP A 244 -9.50 8.82 -25.08
C ASP A 244 -9.03 8.26 -23.74
N ALA A 245 -9.65 8.70 -22.64
CA ALA A 245 -9.39 8.18 -21.30
C ALA A 245 -9.65 6.68 -21.19
N LEU A 246 -10.80 6.21 -21.70
CA LEU A 246 -11.17 4.79 -21.66
C LEU A 246 -10.32 3.95 -22.61
N GLN A 247 -9.99 4.46 -23.81
CA GLN A 247 -9.07 3.77 -24.71
C GLN A 247 -7.67 3.64 -24.11
N PHE A 248 -7.19 4.67 -23.42
CA PHE A 248 -5.93 4.64 -22.68
C PHE A 248 -5.94 3.56 -21.60
N LEU A 249 -6.95 3.54 -20.72
CA LEU A 249 -7.05 2.52 -19.67
C LEU A 249 -7.17 1.11 -20.24
N HIS A 250 -7.92 0.94 -21.32
CA HIS A 250 -8.03 -0.33 -22.02
C HIS A 250 -6.68 -0.81 -22.57
N ARG A 251 -5.90 0.09 -23.20
CA ARG A 251 -4.54 -0.21 -23.69
C ARG A 251 -3.56 -0.49 -22.55
N LEU A 252 -3.65 0.26 -21.45
CA LEU A 252 -2.84 0.03 -20.25
C LEU A 252 -3.15 -1.34 -19.62
N ARG A 253 -4.43 -1.72 -19.53
CA ARG A 253 -4.86 -3.06 -19.08
C ARG A 253 -4.28 -4.14 -19.97
N ALA A 254 -4.31 -3.96 -21.30
CA ALA A 254 -3.71 -4.92 -22.22
C ALA A 254 -2.19 -5.08 -21.97
N LEU A 255 -1.45 -4.00 -21.75
CA LEU A 255 -0.03 -4.06 -21.39
C LEU A 255 0.21 -4.75 -20.04
N LEU A 256 -0.62 -4.48 -19.04
CA LEU A 256 -0.54 -5.15 -17.72
C LEU A 256 -0.72 -6.66 -17.84
N ARG A 257 -1.61 -7.13 -18.72
CA ARG A 257 -1.78 -8.56 -18.99
C ARG A 257 -0.63 -9.16 -19.80
N GLN A 258 -0.12 -8.43 -20.79
CA GLN A 258 1.03 -8.86 -21.59
C GLN A 258 2.31 -8.97 -20.75
N TYR A 259 2.53 -8.03 -19.84
CA TYR A 259 3.71 -7.94 -18.97
C TYR A 259 3.37 -8.26 -17.51
N SER A 260 2.60 -9.35 -17.31
CA SER A 260 2.07 -9.71 -15.99
C SER A 260 3.12 -10.09 -14.93
N GLY A 261 4.36 -10.36 -15.35
CA GLY A 261 5.48 -10.64 -14.47
C GLY A 261 6.34 -9.43 -14.10
N SER A 262 6.07 -8.24 -14.65
CA SER A 262 6.96 -7.09 -14.46
C SER A 262 6.28 -5.71 -14.40
N LEU A 263 5.01 -5.57 -14.77
CA LEU A 263 4.32 -4.28 -14.83
C LEU A 263 3.23 -4.14 -13.77
N THR A 264 3.15 -2.99 -13.11
CA THR A 264 2.03 -2.61 -12.23
C THR A 264 1.64 -1.15 -12.47
N ALA A 265 0.40 -0.78 -12.12
CA ALA A 265 -0.08 0.59 -12.30
C ALA A 265 -0.90 1.11 -11.10
N VAL A 266 -0.73 2.38 -10.76
CA VAL A 266 -1.58 3.10 -9.80
C VAL A 266 -2.03 4.41 -10.43
N ILE A 267 -3.34 4.61 -10.46
CA ILE A 267 -4.01 5.73 -11.11
C ILE A 267 -4.86 6.42 -10.04
N SER A 268 -4.93 7.75 -10.04
CA SER A 268 -5.89 8.48 -9.22
C SER A 268 -6.83 9.36 -10.03
N ILE A 269 -8.04 9.59 -9.52
CA ILE A 269 -9.06 10.48 -10.10
C ILE A 269 -9.85 11.20 -9.00
N SER A 270 -10.23 12.45 -9.26
CA SER A 270 -11.11 13.22 -8.36
C SER A 270 -12.57 12.91 -8.66
N THR A 271 -13.29 12.38 -7.68
CA THR A 271 -14.73 12.10 -7.79
C THR A 271 -15.60 13.35 -7.63
N SER A 272 -15.02 14.47 -7.18
CA SER A 272 -15.70 15.78 -7.23
C SER A 272 -15.84 16.32 -8.64
N LEU A 273 -14.91 16.00 -9.54
CA LEU A 273 -14.99 16.34 -10.96
C LEU A 273 -15.68 15.24 -11.77
N TYR A 274 -15.43 13.98 -11.42
CA TYR A 274 -15.94 12.81 -12.12
C TYR A 274 -16.65 11.86 -11.14
N PRO A 275 -17.92 12.15 -10.79
CA PRO A 275 -18.65 11.36 -9.80
C PRO A 275 -18.69 9.88 -10.16
N ARG A 276 -18.62 9.01 -9.14
CA ARG A 276 -18.70 7.55 -9.32
C ARG A 276 -20.01 7.08 -9.96
N SER A 277 -21.09 7.84 -9.74
CA SER A 277 -22.38 7.61 -10.39
C SER A 277 -22.35 7.85 -11.91
N SER A 278 -21.30 8.49 -12.43
CA SER A 278 -21.12 8.68 -13.87
C SER A 278 -20.70 7.38 -14.55
N GLY A 279 -21.19 7.17 -15.77
CA GLY A 279 -20.80 6.02 -16.58
C GLY A 279 -19.29 5.99 -16.86
N LEU A 280 -18.65 7.16 -17.00
CA LEU A 280 -17.20 7.24 -17.22
C LEU A 280 -16.42 6.62 -16.08
N THR A 281 -16.64 7.09 -14.83
CA THR A 281 -15.93 6.54 -13.66
C THR A 281 -16.22 5.06 -13.48
N ARG A 282 -17.48 4.63 -13.69
CA ARG A 282 -17.83 3.20 -13.62
C ARG A 282 -17.08 2.35 -14.65
N TRP A 283 -16.91 2.84 -15.87
CA TRP A 283 -16.09 2.16 -16.88
C TRP A 283 -14.61 2.13 -16.49
N MET A 284 -14.09 3.19 -15.86
CA MET A 284 -12.71 3.20 -15.36
C MET A 284 -12.49 2.15 -14.26
N GLU A 285 -13.44 2.02 -13.32
CA GLU A 285 -13.41 0.98 -12.28
C GLU A 285 -13.37 -0.43 -12.88
N LEU A 286 -14.16 -0.69 -13.94
CA LEU A 286 -14.19 -1.99 -14.63
C LEU A 286 -12.91 -2.31 -15.41
N LEU A 287 -12.21 -1.28 -15.91
CA LEU A 287 -10.95 -1.45 -16.63
C LEU A 287 -9.76 -1.65 -15.68
N CYS A 288 -9.87 -1.25 -14.43
CA CYS A 288 -8.86 -1.46 -13.39
C CYS A 288 -9.11 -2.76 -12.61
N ASP A 289 -8.07 -3.27 -11.93
CA ASP A 289 -8.18 -4.52 -11.16
C ASP A 289 -8.68 -4.31 -9.73
N SER A 290 -8.45 -3.10 -9.21
CA SER A 290 -9.02 -2.64 -7.95
C SER A 290 -9.45 -1.19 -8.03
N ALA A 291 -10.45 -0.85 -7.21
CA ALA A 291 -10.99 0.48 -7.04
C ALA A 291 -11.12 0.77 -5.54
N LEU A 292 -10.47 1.84 -5.11
CA LEU A 292 -10.39 2.30 -3.73
C LEU A 292 -10.91 3.74 -3.67
N GLU A 293 -11.80 4.06 -2.73
CA GLU A 293 -12.37 5.39 -2.59
C GLU A 293 -11.95 6.02 -1.26
N LEU A 294 -11.21 7.11 -1.32
CA LEU A 294 -10.84 7.97 -0.21
C LEU A 294 -11.94 9.02 -0.01
N LEU A 295 -12.45 9.06 1.22
CA LEU A 295 -13.45 10.01 1.69
C LEU A 295 -12.87 10.88 2.81
N PRO A 296 -12.18 11.98 2.47
CA PRO A 296 -11.70 12.97 3.43
C PRO A 296 -12.85 13.54 4.26
N LEU A 297 -12.64 13.63 5.58
CA LEU A 297 -13.59 14.26 6.49
C LEU A 297 -13.36 15.77 6.49
N GLN A 298 -14.44 16.53 6.28
CA GLN A 298 -14.42 17.99 6.21
C GLN A 298 -14.15 18.67 7.58
N ARG A 299 -14.37 17.95 8.68
CA ARG A 299 -14.15 18.43 10.06
C ARG A 299 -13.36 17.37 10.82
N LYS A 300 -12.50 17.80 11.75
CA LYS A 300 -11.87 16.91 12.74
C LYS A 300 -12.98 16.39 13.66
N VAL A 301 -13.59 15.26 13.29
CA VAL A 301 -14.65 14.62 14.08
C VAL A 301 -14.02 14.10 15.38
N HIS A 302 -14.43 14.68 16.52
CA HIS A 302 -14.05 14.28 17.88
C HIS A 302 -12.55 14.36 18.24
N ILE A 303 -12.04 15.58 18.43
CA ILE A 303 -10.81 15.79 19.20
C ILE A 303 -11.17 15.57 20.68
N GLN A 304 -10.88 14.39 21.24
CA GLN A 304 -10.76 14.29 22.69
C GLN A 304 -9.56 15.17 23.14
N PRO A 305 -9.63 15.83 24.30
CA PRO A 305 -8.56 16.72 24.76
C PRO A 305 -7.20 16.03 24.96
N ASN A 306 -7.14 14.69 24.92
CA ASN A 306 -5.92 13.88 25.11
C ASN A 306 -5.43 13.13 23.85
N VAL A 307 -6.08 13.27 22.69
CA VAL A 307 -5.61 12.62 21.45
C VAL A 307 -4.51 13.46 20.83
N ARG A 308 -3.32 12.87 20.65
CA ARG A 308 -2.23 13.52 19.89
C ARG A 308 -2.76 13.88 18.51
N SER A 309 -2.48 15.10 18.04
CA SER A 309 -3.01 15.60 16.75
C SER A 309 -2.70 14.69 15.55
N GLU A 310 -1.69 13.82 15.65
CA GLU A 310 -1.28 12.87 14.61
C GLU A 310 -2.11 11.59 14.56
N ASP A 311 -2.90 11.28 15.59
CA ASP A 311 -3.77 10.10 15.65
C ASP A 311 -5.23 10.43 15.30
N VAL A 312 -5.52 11.67 14.94
CA VAL A 312 -6.85 12.11 14.51
C VAL A 312 -7.16 11.52 13.13
N VAL A 313 -8.33 10.88 13.02
CA VAL A 313 -8.84 10.36 11.74
C VAL A 313 -9.10 11.52 10.78
N GLN A 314 -8.53 11.45 9.58
CA GLN A 314 -8.65 12.48 8.54
C GLN A 314 -9.63 12.09 7.43
N GLY A 315 -9.98 10.82 7.33
CA GLY A 315 -10.94 10.34 6.35
C GLY A 315 -11.27 8.87 6.49
N MET A 316 -12.16 8.40 5.63
CA MET A 316 -12.54 6.99 5.50
C MET A 316 -12.01 6.43 4.18
N LEU A 317 -11.64 5.15 4.18
CA LEU A 317 -11.32 4.41 2.97
C LEU A 317 -12.44 3.40 2.73
N LYS A 318 -12.98 3.39 1.50
CA LYS A 318 -13.88 2.34 1.03
C LYS A 318 -13.16 1.49 -0.02
N VAL A 319 -13.29 0.18 0.10
CA VAL A 319 -12.73 -0.78 -0.86
C VAL A 319 -13.88 -1.29 -1.73
N HIS A 320 -13.87 -0.96 -3.02
CA HIS A 320 -14.92 -1.38 -3.96
C HIS A 320 -14.54 -2.63 -4.74
N SER A 321 -13.27 -2.77 -5.06
CA SER A 321 -12.72 -3.99 -5.64
C SER A 321 -11.25 -4.17 -5.25
N LEU A 322 -10.80 -5.42 -5.30
CA LEU A 322 -9.45 -5.87 -4.93
C LEU A 322 -8.88 -6.75 -6.05
N PRO A 323 -7.57 -6.63 -6.34
CA PRO A 323 -6.97 -7.30 -7.48
C PRO A 323 -7.03 -8.83 -7.28
N VAL A 324 -7.20 -9.57 -8.38
CA VAL A 324 -7.31 -11.06 -8.42
C VAL A 324 -8.56 -11.62 -7.74
N TYR A 325 -8.90 -11.15 -6.53
CA TYR A 325 -10.03 -11.62 -5.75
C TYR A 325 -11.37 -11.40 -6.48
N HIS A 326 -11.64 -10.18 -6.95
CA HIS A 326 -12.89 -9.87 -7.64
C HIS A 326 -12.95 -10.52 -9.03
N GLU A 327 -11.82 -10.69 -9.71
CA GLU A 327 -11.77 -11.38 -11.00
C GLU A 327 -12.11 -12.88 -10.88
N ARG A 328 -11.82 -13.50 -9.73
CA ARG A 328 -12.17 -14.90 -9.44
C ARG A 328 -13.60 -15.08 -8.93
N GLY A 329 -14.43 -14.04 -8.99
CA GLY A 329 -15.81 -14.08 -8.51
C GLY A 329 -15.93 -13.98 -6.99
N GLY A 330 -14.89 -13.49 -6.31
CA GLY A 330 -14.96 -13.19 -4.88
C GLY A 330 -15.99 -12.09 -4.61
N GLY A 331 -17.00 -12.40 -3.81
CA GLY A 331 -17.98 -11.42 -3.35
C GLY A 331 -17.42 -10.53 -2.25
N LEU A 332 -18.01 -9.35 -2.05
CA LEU A 332 -17.62 -8.38 -1.01
C LEU A 332 -17.94 -8.85 0.44
N GLU A 333 -18.26 -10.13 0.64
CA GLU A 333 -18.61 -10.70 1.95
C GLU A 333 -17.38 -11.23 2.73
N GLY A 334 -16.18 -11.09 2.20
CA GLY A 334 -14.93 -11.30 2.94
C GLY A 334 -14.64 -10.16 3.93
N GLY A 335 -14.14 -10.49 5.12
CA GLY A 335 -14.01 -9.58 6.28
C GLY A 335 -13.26 -8.25 6.06
N SER A 336 -12.52 -8.06 4.97
CA SER A 336 -11.84 -6.79 4.66
C SER A 336 -12.73 -5.74 3.98
N SER A 337 -13.91 -6.12 3.45
CA SER A 337 -14.82 -5.19 2.77
C SER A 337 -15.93 -4.63 3.67
N GLN A 338 -16.21 -5.26 4.81
CA GLN A 338 -17.27 -4.82 5.74
C GLN A 338 -16.75 -3.91 6.86
N GLU A 339 -15.44 -3.85 7.06
CA GLU A 339 -14.86 -2.96 8.05
C GLU A 339 -14.81 -1.54 7.48
N ASN A 340 -15.46 -0.60 8.17
CA ASN A 340 -15.27 0.83 7.88
C ASN A 340 -13.79 1.13 8.12
N LEU A 341 -13.00 1.36 7.07
CA LEU A 341 -11.60 1.73 7.22
C LEU A 341 -11.49 3.25 7.35
N SER A 342 -10.54 3.69 8.16
CA SER A 342 -10.15 5.08 8.33
C SER A 342 -8.72 5.26 7.90
N PHE A 343 -8.39 6.49 7.51
CA PHE A 343 -7.02 6.88 7.21
C PHE A 343 -6.59 8.10 8.00
N ARG A 344 -5.29 8.11 8.28
CA ARG A 344 -4.58 9.26 8.84
C ARG A 344 -3.23 9.41 8.18
N LEU A 345 -2.77 10.64 8.07
CA LEU A 345 -1.54 11.09 7.46
C LEU A 345 -0.76 11.88 8.50
N SER A 346 0.40 11.38 8.89
CA SER A 346 1.39 12.13 9.66
C SER A 346 2.67 12.26 8.84
N SER A 347 3.44 13.31 9.08
CA SER A 347 4.73 13.51 8.41
C SER A 347 5.71 12.38 8.68
N SER A 348 5.71 11.86 9.92
CA SER A 348 6.66 10.86 10.41
C SER A 348 6.23 9.41 10.17
N SER A 349 4.94 9.12 10.33
CA SER A 349 4.38 7.78 10.17
C SER A 349 3.80 7.52 8.78
N GLY A 350 3.73 8.55 7.95
CA GLY A 350 3.09 8.52 6.65
C GLY A 350 1.58 8.27 6.69
N LEU A 351 1.04 7.82 5.55
CA LEU A 351 -0.38 7.47 5.43
C LEU A 351 -0.62 6.07 5.98
N ILE A 352 -1.60 5.95 6.88
CA ILE A 352 -1.93 4.70 7.54
C ILE A 352 -3.43 4.45 7.47
N PHE A 353 -3.81 3.26 6.97
CA PHE A 353 -5.16 2.73 6.99
C PHE A 353 -5.37 1.81 8.20
N LYS A 354 -6.48 1.98 8.92
CA LYS A 354 -6.88 1.14 10.06
C LYS A 354 -8.40 1.01 10.15
N PRO A 355 -8.94 -0.06 10.74
CA PRO A 355 -10.35 -0.13 11.11
C PRO A 355 -10.77 1.12 11.89
N TYR A 356 -11.88 1.72 11.49
CA TYR A 356 -12.46 2.88 12.13
C TYR A 356 -13.20 2.44 13.38
N SER A 357 -12.68 2.85 14.53
CA SER A 357 -13.34 2.68 15.82
C SER A 357 -13.86 4.03 16.29
N LEU A 358 -15.15 4.12 16.58
CA LEU A 358 -15.70 5.29 17.25
C LEU A 358 -15.07 5.41 18.64
N PRO A 359 -14.66 6.62 19.05
CA PRO A 359 -14.23 6.83 20.42
C PRO A 359 -15.39 6.46 21.38
N PRO A 360 -15.09 5.91 22.56
CA PRO A 360 -16.12 5.62 23.54
C PRO A 360 -16.90 6.90 23.84
N MET A 361 -18.22 6.82 23.78
CA MET A 361 -19.08 7.90 24.23
C MET A 361 -18.85 8.03 25.74
N LEU A 362 -18.35 9.18 26.19
CA LEU A 362 -18.46 9.52 27.60
C LEU A 362 -19.94 9.78 27.83
N ASP A 363 -20.66 8.79 28.36
CA ASP A 363 -21.98 9.01 28.89
C ASP A 363 -21.85 10.12 29.94
N GLY A 364 -22.63 11.19 29.76
CA GLY A 364 -22.71 12.30 30.68
C GLY A 364 -23.28 11.82 32.00
N ASP A 365 -22.43 11.27 32.86
CA ASP A 365 -22.74 11.08 34.26
C ASP A 365 -22.56 12.45 34.94
N GLU A 366 -23.52 13.35 34.68
CA GLU A 366 -23.84 14.41 35.64
C GLU A 366 -24.39 13.72 36.89
N GLY A 367 -23.46 13.18 37.68
CA GLY A 367 -23.72 12.69 39.02
C GLY A 367 -24.25 13.85 39.85
N MET A 368 -25.58 13.92 39.94
CA MET A 368 -26.32 14.75 40.87
C MET A 368 -25.96 14.30 42.29
N GLY A 369 -24.82 14.77 42.79
CA GLY A 369 -24.39 14.60 44.16
C GLY A 369 -25.23 15.47 45.07
N SER A 370 -26.37 14.93 45.51
CA SER A 370 -27.16 15.46 46.62
C SER A 370 -26.30 15.45 47.89
N ASN A 371 -25.64 16.56 48.20
CA ASN A 371 -25.03 16.76 49.50
C ASN A 371 -26.05 17.48 50.40
N GLU A 372 -26.86 16.66 51.10
CA GLU A 372 -27.61 17.08 52.28
C GLU A 372 -26.62 17.55 53.36
N THR A 373 -26.44 18.86 53.52
CA THR A 373 -25.81 19.44 54.71
C THR A 373 -26.87 19.82 55.73
N ARG A 374 -27.03 18.97 56.75
CA ARG A 374 -27.74 19.28 58.00
C ARG A 374 -26.98 20.32 58.83
N LYS A 375 -27.66 21.44 59.09
CA LYS A 375 -27.71 22.29 60.31
C LYS A 375 -26.42 22.58 61.13
N LYS A 376 -26.10 23.87 61.18
CA LYS A 376 -25.77 24.73 62.35
C LYS A 376 -25.98 26.17 61.85
N GLY A 377 -26.78 27.08 62.41
CA GLY A 377 -27.17 27.30 63.79
C GLY A 377 -26.29 28.42 64.36
N GLU A 378 -26.67 29.68 64.11
CA GLU A 378 -26.33 30.96 64.83
C GLU A 378 -26.61 32.14 63.84
N GLU A 379 -27.73 32.84 63.98
CA GLU A 379 -28.01 34.03 64.83
C GLU A 379 -27.52 35.35 64.18
N LEU A 380 -28.47 36.11 63.62
CA LEU A 380 -28.30 37.48 63.18
C LEU A 380 -29.08 38.37 64.14
N ASP A 381 -28.37 39.14 64.96
CA ASP A 381 -28.89 40.37 65.56
C ASP A 381 -28.58 41.54 64.61
N PHE A 382 -29.58 42.41 64.47
CA PHE A 382 -29.76 43.58 63.59
C PHE A 382 -28.53 44.25 62.94
#